data_AF-G0UQB5-F1
#
_entry.id   AF-G0UQB5-F1
#
_cell.length_a   1.000
_cell.length_b   1.000
_cell.length_c   1.000
_cell.angle_alpha   90.00
_cell.angle_beta   90.00
_cell.angle_gamma   90.00
#
_symmetry.space_group_name_H-M   'P 1'
#
loop_
_entity.id
_entity.type
_entity.pdbx_description
1 polymer ?
#
loop_
_entity_poly.entity_id
_entity_poly.type
_entity_poly.pdbx_seq_one_letter_code
_entity_poly.pdbx_strand_id
1 'polypeptide(L)'
;MQQGLLDGTAMRMFEDRLRYKLHLARRRLYRRRVEKFELQLEVNRLRQYSLFSQWPSMALMDVCKAMVLEAYRKGEVLAYCNEPRGISSLFWIVSGGIKEFRPRPRVAHACRLSLSVASEGSNSAFKETSLDQGNDSSHTKPLYSSSGKLVPVDSLLLGHNYQRTVQCESDVVLFRVPFDTVMHIGKIRGAPLGNVILTAKENLQQQMLVDGEKPTMESVLNANSLLRGIDNATLGVIWMALSPLVVCDRELVCSDVLTSENIFFLQSGCIRVGHDGCASVSYVNTHGKALGLHRFMPTELVLSSEEQRPAVATKISLLWRIPLKVLMHVVSLGEWRACAQAACKLIRITVKPVMLKKIAVLSSFTSEMLGELAKLMQLRVVRSGECLLEKGEIPQQAMIVVAGACHLVGGASDDWTSTTAKTAKPLTRGHSVGFEECISGKSMGHRVISCDNSVLLVLERNVILHALQNGGFLTACAPPKSPKHILTSPRAHSQLK
;
A
#
# COMPACT_ATOMS: atom_id res chain seq x y z
N MET A 1 12.52 -7.94 25.59
CA MET A 1 11.19 -8.50 25.93
C MET A 1 10.52 -7.76 27.12
N GLN A 2 10.52 -6.43 27.16
CA GLN A 2 9.84 -5.68 28.26
C GLN A 2 9.00 -4.47 27.78
N GLN A 3 8.85 -4.24 26.48
CA GLN A 3 7.98 -3.18 25.95
C GLN A 3 6.51 -3.60 25.80
N GLY A 4 6.16 -4.89 25.94
CA GLY A 4 4.79 -5.39 25.80
C GLY A 4 3.90 -5.30 27.05
N LEU A 5 4.47 -5.06 28.25
CA LEU A 5 3.69 -5.02 29.50
C LEU A 5 3.16 -3.62 29.86
N LEU A 6 3.82 -2.56 29.38
CA LEU A 6 3.47 -1.17 29.71
C LEU A 6 2.29 -0.64 28.88
N ASP A 7 2.10 -1.14 27.65
CA ASP A 7 0.98 -0.76 26.78
C ASP A 7 -0.37 -1.34 27.25
N GLY A 8 -0.33 -2.56 27.83
CA GLY A 8 -1.53 -3.23 28.33
C GLY A 8 -2.12 -2.61 29.60
N THR A 9 -1.28 -1.99 30.44
CA THR A 9 -1.73 -1.34 31.69
C THR A 9 -2.36 0.03 31.41
N ALA A 10 -1.82 0.81 30.47
CA ALA A 10 -2.41 2.08 30.04
C ALA A 10 -3.78 1.88 29.35
N MET A 11 -3.89 0.88 28.47
CA MET A 11 -5.17 0.47 27.86
C MET A 11 -6.21 0.04 28.91
N ARG A 12 -5.81 -0.78 29.89
CA ARG A 12 -6.72 -1.22 30.98
C ARG A 12 -7.20 -0.06 31.84
N MET A 13 -6.32 0.85 32.23
CA MET A 13 -6.71 2.04 32.99
C MET A 13 -7.66 2.95 32.21
N PHE A 14 -7.47 3.08 30.90
CA PHE A 14 -8.39 3.83 30.03
C PHE A 14 -9.76 3.15 29.96
N GLU A 15 -9.79 1.83 29.74
CA GLU A 15 -11.02 1.03 29.74
C GLU A 15 -11.77 1.12 31.07
N ASP A 16 -11.07 1.01 32.20
CA ASP A 16 -11.68 1.05 33.53
C ASP A 16 -12.23 2.45 33.84
N ARG A 17 -11.54 3.51 33.41
CA ARG A 17 -12.04 4.89 33.52
C ARG A 17 -13.26 5.11 32.64
N LEU A 18 -13.31 4.52 31.44
CA LEU A 18 -14.45 4.61 30.54
C LEU A 18 -15.64 3.81 31.10
N ARG A 19 -15.41 2.58 31.58
CA ARG A 19 -16.39 1.76 32.30
C ARG A 19 -16.94 2.48 33.51
N TYR A 20 -16.09 3.15 34.29
CA TYR A 20 -16.53 3.94 35.44
C TYR A 20 -17.39 5.13 35.01
N LYS A 21 -17.00 5.88 33.97
CA LYS A 21 -17.83 6.97 33.42
C LYS A 21 -19.16 6.48 32.87
N LEU A 22 -19.17 5.36 32.15
CA LEU A 22 -20.38 4.69 31.66
C LEU A 22 -21.24 4.20 32.80
N HIS A 23 -20.65 3.57 33.82
CA HIS A 23 -21.34 3.15 35.02
C HIS A 23 -21.96 4.34 35.74
N LEU A 24 -21.24 5.46 35.89
CA LEU A 24 -21.77 6.68 36.47
C LEU A 24 -22.89 7.30 35.62
N ALA A 25 -22.75 7.32 34.29
CA ALA A 25 -23.78 7.80 33.38
C ALA A 25 -25.04 6.92 33.46
N ARG A 26 -24.88 5.60 33.39
CA ARG A 26 -25.96 4.61 33.57
C ARG A 26 -26.59 4.69 34.95
N ARG A 27 -25.81 4.93 36.00
CA ARG A 27 -26.30 5.12 37.38
C ARG A 27 -27.06 6.44 37.54
N ARG A 28 -26.66 7.50 36.82
CA ARG A 28 -27.40 8.78 36.75
C ARG A 28 -28.73 8.60 36.01
N LEU A 29 -28.74 7.83 34.92
CA LEU A 29 -29.95 7.47 34.19
C LEU A 29 -30.89 6.61 35.06
N TYR A 30 -30.36 5.59 35.72
CA TYR A 30 -31.11 4.72 36.64
C TYR A 30 -31.74 5.51 37.82
N ARG A 31 -31.00 6.47 38.38
CA ARG A 31 -31.51 7.36 39.45
C ARG A 31 -32.59 8.35 38.98
N ARG A 32 -32.71 8.60 37.66
CA ARG A 32 -33.66 9.55 37.08
C ARG A 32 -35.01 8.93 36.69
N ARG A 33 -35.25 7.66 37.05
CA ARG A 33 -36.44 6.88 36.65
C ARG A 33 -36.62 6.89 35.13
N VAL A 34 -35.64 6.34 34.40
CA VAL A 34 -35.92 5.89 33.03
C VAL A 34 -37.08 4.91 33.12
N GLU A 35 -38.27 5.34 32.72
CA GLU A 35 -39.46 4.50 32.68
C GLU A 35 -39.24 3.46 31.61
N LYS A 36 -39.08 2.21 32.04
CA LYS A 36 -39.06 1.07 31.14
C LYS A 36 -40.50 0.79 30.74
N PHE A 37 -40.82 1.01 29.48
CA PHE A 37 -42.12 0.63 28.94
C PHE A 37 -42.05 -0.76 28.31
N GLU A 38 -43.07 -1.58 28.51
CA GLU A 38 -43.24 -2.88 27.83
C GLU A 38 -43.75 -2.74 26.39
N LEU A 39 -43.37 -1.67 25.71
CA LEU A 39 -43.61 -1.54 24.27
C LEU A 39 -42.54 -2.33 23.54
N GLN A 40 -42.94 -3.15 22.57
CA GLN A 40 -42.00 -3.91 21.74
C GLN A 40 -41.94 -3.28 20.33
N LEU A 41 -40.72 -3.15 19.80
CA LEU A 41 -40.54 -2.78 18.41
C LEU A 41 -41.10 -3.88 17.49
N GLU A 42 -41.85 -3.51 16.47
CA GLU A 42 -42.35 -4.48 15.49
C GLU A 42 -41.21 -5.10 14.67
N VAL A 43 -41.27 -6.42 14.46
CA VAL A 43 -40.29 -7.18 13.65
C VAL A 43 -40.09 -6.58 12.26
N ASN A 44 -41.18 -6.10 11.64
CA ASN A 44 -41.16 -5.53 10.30
C ASN A 44 -40.31 -4.26 10.22
N ARG A 45 -40.21 -3.48 11.32
CA ARG A 45 -39.36 -2.29 11.38
C ARG A 45 -37.89 -2.68 11.36
N LEU A 46 -37.47 -3.67 12.14
CA LEU A 46 -36.09 -4.17 12.09
C LEU A 46 -35.75 -4.72 10.70
N ARG A 47 -36.67 -5.46 10.08
CA ARG A 47 -36.46 -6.05 8.75
C ARG A 47 -36.25 -5.02 7.64
N GLN A 48 -36.77 -3.79 7.79
CA GLN A 48 -36.52 -2.70 6.84
C GLN A 48 -35.06 -2.22 6.87
N TYR A 49 -34.30 -2.52 7.93
CA TYR A 49 -32.89 -2.17 8.01
C TYR A 49 -32.04 -3.20 7.25
N SER A 50 -31.13 -2.74 6.38
CA SER A 50 -30.38 -3.60 5.45
C SER A 50 -29.66 -4.75 6.15
N LEU A 51 -29.05 -4.49 7.32
CA LEU A 51 -28.35 -5.50 8.13
C LEU A 51 -29.24 -6.65 8.64
N PHE A 52 -30.55 -6.40 8.81
CA PHE A 52 -31.51 -7.35 9.39
C PHE A 52 -32.49 -7.92 8.36
N SER A 53 -32.45 -7.44 7.12
CA SER A 53 -33.37 -7.81 6.05
C SER A 53 -33.48 -9.32 5.83
N GLN A 54 -32.36 -10.04 5.93
CA GLN A 54 -32.26 -11.50 5.72
C GLN A 54 -32.29 -12.32 7.02
N TRP A 55 -32.54 -11.70 8.17
CA TRP A 55 -32.57 -12.43 9.43
C TRP A 55 -33.86 -13.25 9.57
N PRO A 56 -33.79 -14.46 10.17
CA PRO A 56 -34.97 -15.23 10.49
C PRO A 56 -35.94 -14.44 11.38
N SER A 57 -37.25 -14.55 11.14
CA SER A 57 -38.28 -13.87 11.94
C SER A 57 -38.12 -14.16 13.44
N MET A 58 -37.79 -15.41 13.79
CA MET A 58 -37.54 -15.82 15.18
C MET A 58 -36.38 -15.06 15.82
N ALA A 59 -35.29 -14.83 15.07
CA ALA A 59 -34.15 -14.06 15.56
C ALA A 59 -34.54 -12.61 15.82
N LEU A 60 -35.27 -12.00 14.89
CA LEU A 60 -35.75 -10.62 15.04
C LEU A 60 -36.74 -10.46 16.19
N MET A 61 -37.64 -11.42 16.40
CA MET A 61 -38.55 -11.42 17.55
C MET A 61 -37.78 -11.48 18.87
N ASP A 62 -36.76 -12.33 18.97
CA ASP A 62 -35.92 -12.42 20.17
C ASP A 62 -35.13 -11.14 20.41
N VAL A 63 -34.64 -10.49 19.34
CA VAL A 63 -34.00 -9.17 19.44
C VAL A 63 -35.00 -8.14 19.96
N CYS A 64 -36.22 -8.07 19.40
CA CYS A 64 -37.27 -7.15 19.87
C CYS A 64 -37.62 -7.37 21.35
N LYS A 65 -37.71 -8.62 21.81
CA LYS A 65 -37.96 -8.96 23.22
C LYS A 65 -36.83 -8.54 24.15
N ALA A 66 -35.60 -8.50 23.65
CA ALA A 66 -34.42 -8.07 24.41
C ALA A 66 -34.25 -6.54 24.44
N MET A 67 -35.02 -5.79 23.65
CA MET A 67 -34.96 -4.33 23.63
C MET A 67 -35.64 -3.72 24.85
N VAL A 68 -35.10 -2.61 25.33
CA VAL A 68 -35.68 -1.80 26.39
C VAL A 68 -35.98 -0.41 25.84
N LEU A 69 -37.22 0.06 25.98
CA LEU A 69 -37.56 1.44 25.64
C LEU A 69 -37.02 2.38 26.72
N GLU A 70 -36.29 3.40 26.30
CA GLU A 70 -35.67 4.39 27.17
C GLU A 70 -35.92 5.80 26.62
N ALA A 71 -36.10 6.77 27.50
CA ALA A 71 -36.26 8.19 27.18
C ALA A 71 -35.08 9.01 27.71
N TYR A 72 -34.58 9.91 26.87
CA TYR A 72 -33.39 10.72 27.11
C TYR A 72 -33.68 12.19 26.85
N ARG A 73 -33.06 13.06 27.63
CA ARG A 73 -33.15 14.51 27.45
C ARG A 73 -32.09 15.03 26.51
N LYS A 74 -32.38 16.19 25.89
CA LYS A 74 -31.39 16.94 25.10
C LYS A 74 -30.06 17.10 25.84
N GLY A 75 -28.98 16.79 25.13
CA GLY A 75 -27.60 16.89 25.62
C GLY A 75 -27.09 15.66 26.37
N GLU A 76 -27.93 14.65 26.65
CA GLU A 76 -27.47 13.40 27.26
C GLU A 76 -26.63 12.56 26.28
N VAL A 77 -25.60 11.89 26.80
CA VAL A 77 -24.67 11.06 26.02
C VAL A 77 -25.09 9.60 26.14
N LEU A 78 -25.35 8.99 24.99
CA LEU A 78 -25.79 7.60 24.86
C LEU A 78 -24.60 6.63 24.83
N ALA A 79 -23.54 7.01 24.12
CA ALA A 79 -22.32 6.24 23.99
C ALA A 79 -21.11 7.15 23.80
N TYR A 80 -19.95 6.72 24.30
CA TYR A 80 -18.71 7.49 24.18
C TYR A 80 -17.82 6.98 23.05
N CYS A 81 -17.06 7.87 22.43
CA CYS A 81 -15.96 7.46 21.56
C CYS A 81 -15.00 6.53 22.31
N ASN A 82 -14.52 5.51 21.61
CA ASN A 82 -13.74 4.37 22.07
C ASN A 82 -14.43 3.47 23.10
N GLU A 83 -15.77 3.54 23.24
CA GLU A 83 -16.51 2.59 24.06
C GLU A 83 -16.31 1.15 23.55
N PRO A 84 -15.80 0.23 24.41
CA PRO A 84 -15.54 -1.14 24.02
C PRO A 84 -16.78 -1.85 23.49
N ARG A 85 -16.60 -2.64 22.44
CA ARG A 85 -17.67 -3.43 21.82
C ARG A 85 -18.43 -4.30 22.83
N GLY A 86 -17.74 -4.96 23.76
CA GLY A 86 -18.35 -5.86 24.74
C GLY A 86 -19.24 -5.19 25.80
N ILE A 87 -19.25 -3.86 25.90
CA ILE A 87 -20.17 -3.13 26.80
C ILE A 87 -21.11 -2.19 26.04
N SER A 88 -21.00 -2.19 24.72
CA SER A 88 -21.73 -1.34 23.79
C SER A 88 -23.18 -1.79 23.63
N SER A 89 -24.06 -0.85 23.29
CA SER A 89 -25.46 -1.13 22.95
C SER A 89 -25.77 -0.59 21.57
N LEU A 90 -26.82 -1.10 20.94
CA LEU A 90 -27.42 -0.53 19.73
C LEU A 90 -28.66 0.28 20.13
N PHE A 91 -28.91 1.36 19.40
CA PHE A 91 -30.02 2.27 19.66
C PHE A 91 -30.91 2.41 18.44
N TRP A 92 -32.20 2.08 18.56
CA TRP A 92 -33.20 2.34 17.53
C TRP A 92 -33.99 3.59 17.91
N ILE A 93 -33.88 4.65 17.10
CA ILE A 93 -34.51 5.94 17.40
C ILE A 93 -36.00 5.85 17.07
N VAL A 94 -36.87 6.00 18.07
CA VAL A 94 -38.33 6.05 17.88
C VAL A 94 -38.77 7.48 17.55
N SER A 95 -38.29 8.45 18.34
CA SER A 95 -38.55 9.87 18.13
C SER A 95 -37.37 10.74 18.58
N GLY A 96 -37.26 11.93 18.02
CA GLY A 96 -36.17 12.88 18.30
C GLY A 96 -34.96 12.73 17.38
N GLY A 97 -33.88 13.45 17.71
CA GLY A 97 -32.64 13.51 16.95
C GLY A 97 -31.41 13.20 17.80
N ILE A 98 -30.46 12.47 17.21
CA ILE A 98 -29.17 12.14 17.78
C ILE A 98 -28.07 12.75 16.91
N LYS A 99 -27.05 13.28 17.57
CA LYS A 99 -25.85 13.85 16.98
C LYS A 99 -24.63 13.01 17.34
N GLU A 100 -23.83 12.66 16.35
CA GLU A 100 -22.55 11.97 16.53
C GLU A 100 -21.39 12.90 16.19
N PHE A 101 -20.44 13.05 17.12
CA PHE A 101 -19.23 13.84 16.90
C PHE A 101 -17.98 13.05 17.28
N ARG A 102 -16.92 13.20 16.47
CA ARG A 102 -15.58 12.74 16.88
C ARG A 102 -15.10 13.69 18.00
N PRO A 103 -14.55 13.18 19.11
CA PRO A 103 -13.93 14.05 20.09
C PRO A 103 -12.84 14.85 19.39
N ARG A 104 -12.76 16.16 19.63
CA ARG A 104 -11.52 16.89 19.31
C ARG A 104 -10.38 16.15 20.01
N PRO A 105 -9.24 15.89 19.35
CA PRO A 105 -8.06 15.46 20.07
C PRO A 105 -7.75 16.56 21.09
N ARG A 106 -8.20 16.37 22.34
CA ARG A 106 -7.64 17.14 23.44
C ARG A 106 -6.21 16.68 23.47
N VAL A 107 -5.31 17.58 23.09
CA VAL A 107 -3.88 17.46 23.35
C VAL A 107 -3.76 16.84 24.74
N ALA A 108 -3.28 15.60 24.78
CA ALA A 108 -3.13 14.87 26.03
C ALA A 108 -1.93 15.44 26.79
N HIS A 109 -2.00 16.72 27.17
CA HIS A 109 -1.25 17.28 28.29
C HIS A 109 -1.96 16.87 29.58
N ALA A 110 -2.03 15.57 29.84
CA ALA A 110 -2.40 15.01 31.14
C ALA A 110 -1.96 13.55 31.15
N CYS A 111 -0.99 13.24 32.03
CA CYS A 111 -0.30 11.96 32.19
C CYS A 111 0.96 11.72 31.34
N ARG A 112 1.80 12.75 31.17
CA ARG A 112 3.24 12.54 31.46
C ARG A 112 3.47 13.01 32.89
N LEU A 113 3.13 12.15 33.86
CA LEU A 113 3.81 12.23 35.14
C LEU A 113 5.23 11.73 34.85
N SER A 114 6.13 12.67 34.69
CA SER A 114 7.55 12.43 34.85
C SER A 114 7.76 11.84 36.23
N LEU A 115 7.94 10.52 36.31
CA LEU A 115 8.71 9.93 37.39
C LEU A 115 10.16 10.35 37.15
N SER A 116 10.48 11.59 37.50
CA SER A 116 11.85 11.99 37.76
C SER A 116 12.25 11.37 39.09
N VAL A 117 12.81 10.17 39.03
CA VAL A 117 13.71 9.73 40.09
C VAL A 117 14.92 10.65 39.99
N ALA A 118 15.14 11.40 41.05
CA ALA A 118 16.28 12.28 41.21
C ALA A 118 17.57 11.51 40.92
N SER A 119 18.34 12.02 39.96
CA SER A 119 19.79 11.86 39.94
C SER A 119 20.34 13.21 39.52
N GLU A 120 21.14 13.76 40.40
CA GLU A 120 21.86 15.01 40.24
C GLU A 120 22.78 14.98 39.01
N GLY A 121 22.95 16.15 38.39
CA GLY A 121 24.11 16.50 37.58
C GLY A 121 24.01 16.20 36.08
N SER A 122 23.71 17.24 35.28
CA SER A 122 24.55 17.67 34.15
C SER A 122 23.75 18.60 33.23
N ASN A 123 24.26 19.82 33.09
CA ASN A 123 23.82 20.83 32.13
C ASN A 123 24.06 20.34 30.69
N SER A 124 23.01 20.18 29.89
CA SER A 124 23.12 20.45 28.46
C SER A 124 21.79 21.00 27.92
N ALA A 125 21.91 22.18 27.33
CA ALA A 125 20.81 22.92 26.70
C ALA A 125 20.22 22.09 25.55
N PHE A 126 19.01 21.58 25.75
CA PHE A 126 18.22 21.00 24.67
C PHE A 126 17.45 22.14 23.99
N LYS A 127 17.89 22.49 22.78
CA LYS A 127 17.18 23.39 21.87
C LYS A 127 15.75 22.85 21.67
N GLU A 128 14.77 23.70 21.99
CA GLU A 128 13.41 23.58 21.47
C GLU A 128 13.45 23.61 19.95
N THR A 129 13.47 22.43 19.32
CA THR A 129 12.96 22.28 17.96
C THR A 129 11.45 22.17 18.07
N SER A 130 10.78 23.27 17.76
CA SER A 130 9.37 23.36 17.40
C SER A 130 9.02 22.24 16.42
N LEU A 131 8.42 21.17 16.94
CA LEU A 131 7.76 20.16 16.13
C LEU A 131 6.52 20.82 15.54
N ASP A 132 6.57 20.99 14.22
CA ASP A 132 5.52 21.45 13.35
C ASP A 132 4.14 21.02 13.84
N GLN A 133 3.33 22.03 14.12
CA GLN A 133 1.88 21.91 14.18
C GLN A 133 1.40 21.48 12.79
N GLY A 134 1.34 20.16 12.59
CA GLY A 134 0.52 19.57 11.55
C GLY A 134 -0.91 20.05 11.78
N ASN A 135 -1.32 21.01 10.97
CA ASN A 135 -2.61 21.67 10.96
C ASN A 135 -3.68 20.61 10.63
N ASP A 136 -4.14 19.89 11.65
CA ASP A 136 -5.17 18.84 11.52
C ASP A 136 -6.55 19.51 11.38
N SER A 137 -6.76 20.16 10.24
CA SER A 137 -7.97 20.90 9.87
C SER A 137 -9.14 20.00 9.49
N SER A 138 -9.22 18.77 10.01
CA SER A 138 -10.41 17.93 9.86
C SER A 138 -11.45 18.32 10.91
N HIS A 139 -12.08 19.47 10.73
CA HIS A 139 -13.38 19.76 11.35
C HIS A 139 -14.39 18.72 10.85
N THR A 140 -14.44 17.57 11.53
CA THR A 140 -15.38 16.50 11.21
C THR A 140 -16.77 17.01 11.50
N LYS A 141 -17.55 17.23 10.43
CA LYS A 141 -18.95 17.63 10.54
C LYS A 141 -19.68 16.59 11.42
N PRO A 142 -20.49 17.04 12.39
CA PRO A 142 -21.30 16.12 13.16
C PRO A 142 -22.30 15.41 12.25
N LEU A 143 -22.50 14.12 12.49
CA LEU A 143 -23.51 13.32 11.79
C LEU A 143 -24.81 13.41 12.57
N TYR A 144 -25.93 13.60 11.88
CA TYR A 144 -27.25 13.70 12.49
C TYR A 144 -28.13 12.52 12.04
N SER A 145 -28.77 11.89 13.02
CA SER A 145 -29.64 10.74 12.84
C SER A 145 -31.00 11.02 13.46
N SER A 146 -32.06 10.79 12.69
CA SER A 146 -33.46 10.99 13.09
C SER A 146 -34.19 9.67 13.33
N SER A 147 -35.45 9.76 13.76
CA SER A 147 -36.36 8.62 13.96
C SER A 147 -36.32 7.59 12.82
N GLY A 148 -36.38 6.31 13.19
CA GLY A 148 -36.36 5.17 12.27
C GLY A 148 -34.96 4.67 11.90
N LYS A 149 -33.89 5.32 12.39
CA LYS A 149 -32.52 4.86 12.21
C LYS A 149 -32.02 4.05 13.40
N LEU A 150 -31.15 3.09 13.10
CA LEU A 150 -30.42 2.29 14.09
C LEU A 150 -28.98 2.81 14.16
N VAL A 151 -28.52 3.21 15.34
CA VAL A 151 -27.27 3.94 15.53
C VAL A 151 -26.46 3.35 16.69
N PRO A 152 -25.12 3.33 16.57
CA PRO A 152 -24.31 3.04 15.38
C PRO A 152 -24.04 1.54 15.31
N VAL A 153 -24.23 0.95 14.13
CA VAL A 153 -24.28 -0.51 14.01
C VAL A 153 -23.13 -1.05 13.20
N ASP A 154 -22.81 -0.37 12.09
CA ASP A 154 -21.81 -0.85 11.14
C ASP A 154 -20.42 -0.96 11.79
N SER A 155 -19.97 0.06 12.55
CA SER A 155 -18.66 0.02 13.21
C SER A 155 -18.55 -1.11 14.23
N LEU A 156 -19.59 -1.34 15.05
CA LEU A 156 -19.60 -2.41 16.05
C LEU A 156 -19.60 -3.80 15.40
N LEU A 157 -20.34 -3.97 14.31
CA LEU A 157 -20.39 -5.22 13.54
C LEU A 157 -19.06 -5.56 12.88
N LEU A 158 -18.39 -4.57 12.32
CA LEU A 158 -17.08 -4.74 11.70
C LEU A 158 -15.97 -5.03 12.74
N GLY A 159 -16.26 -4.83 14.03
CA GLY A 159 -15.33 -5.12 15.13
C GLY A 159 -14.62 -3.91 15.71
N HIS A 160 -15.11 -2.70 15.46
CA HIS A 160 -14.61 -1.48 16.08
C HIS A 160 -15.34 -1.15 17.38
N ASN A 161 -14.62 -0.43 18.24
CA ASN A 161 -15.24 0.35 19.30
C ASN A 161 -16.02 1.52 18.68
N TYR A 162 -16.86 2.18 19.47
CA TYR A 162 -17.52 3.40 19.03
C TYR A 162 -16.50 4.43 18.51
N GLN A 163 -16.64 4.88 17.26
CA GLN A 163 -15.72 5.86 16.67
C GLN A 163 -16.11 7.31 17.01
N ARG A 164 -17.37 7.53 17.38
CA ARG A 164 -17.95 8.84 17.68
C ARG A 164 -18.66 8.79 19.02
N THR A 165 -18.70 9.94 19.69
CA THR A 165 -19.57 10.13 20.85
C THR A 165 -20.97 10.41 20.33
N VAL A 166 -21.95 9.68 20.87
CA VAL A 166 -23.36 9.75 20.47
C VAL A 166 -24.11 10.54 21.53
N GLN A 167 -24.70 11.67 21.15
CA GLN A 167 -25.38 12.60 22.06
C GLN A 167 -26.77 12.95 21.53
N CYS A 168 -27.75 13.06 22.42
CA CYS A 168 -29.10 13.51 22.11
C CYS A 168 -29.09 15.00 21.70
N GLU A 169 -29.56 15.31 20.50
CA GLU A 169 -29.71 16.68 20.01
C GLU A 169 -31.02 17.31 20.51
N SER A 170 -32.07 16.50 20.61
CA SER A 170 -33.37 16.83 21.21
C SER A 170 -33.66 15.91 22.39
N ASP A 171 -34.85 16.01 22.97
CA ASP A 171 -35.38 14.90 23.76
C ASP A 171 -35.64 13.71 22.81
N VAL A 172 -35.23 12.51 23.21
CA VAL A 172 -35.19 11.31 22.36
C VAL A 172 -35.84 10.15 23.08
N VAL A 173 -36.70 9.42 22.37
CA VAL A 173 -37.20 8.11 22.80
C VAL A 173 -36.59 7.06 21.89
N LEU A 174 -35.99 6.02 22.46
CA LEU A 174 -35.27 5.00 21.69
C LEU A 174 -35.38 3.63 22.34
N PHE A 175 -35.22 2.58 21.53
CA PHE A 175 -34.99 1.23 22.03
C PHE A 175 -33.50 0.96 22.15
N ARG A 176 -33.08 0.44 23.29
CA ARG A 176 -31.71 0.02 23.57
C ARG A 176 -31.63 -1.50 23.64
N VAL A 177 -30.63 -2.08 22.99
CA VAL A 177 -30.29 -3.51 23.13
C VAL A 177 -28.77 -3.69 23.25
N PRO A 178 -28.25 -4.50 24.18
CA PRO A 178 -26.82 -4.78 24.24
C PRO A 178 -26.33 -5.44 22.94
N PHE A 179 -25.19 -4.99 22.42
CA PHE A 179 -24.66 -5.49 21.15
C PHE A 179 -24.35 -7.00 21.23
N ASP A 180 -23.76 -7.45 22.33
CA ASP A 180 -23.44 -8.87 22.56
C ASP A 180 -24.69 -9.76 22.57
N THR A 181 -25.81 -9.26 23.09
CA THR A 181 -27.09 -9.96 23.06
C THR A 181 -27.58 -10.15 21.63
N VAL A 182 -27.49 -9.13 20.76
CA VAL A 182 -27.86 -9.24 19.34
C VAL A 182 -26.98 -10.25 18.62
N MET A 183 -25.67 -10.23 18.85
CA MET A 183 -24.74 -11.19 18.26
C MET A 183 -25.01 -12.62 18.73
N HIS A 184 -25.30 -12.80 20.01
CA HIS A 184 -25.62 -14.10 20.59
C HIS A 184 -26.92 -14.68 20.00
N ILE A 185 -27.98 -13.87 19.92
CA ILE A 185 -29.25 -14.26 19.29
C ILE A 185 -29.01 -14.64 17.83
N GLY A 186 -28.29 -13.80 17.08
CA GLY A 186 -27.96 -14.07 15.68
C GLY A 186 -27.24 -15.41 15.50
N LYS A 187 -26.26 -15.70 16.37
CA LYS A 187 -25.52 -16.98 16.34
C LYS A 187 -26.42 -18.18 16.65
N ILE A 188 -27.24 -18.11 17.70
CA ILE A 188 -28.12 -19.22 18.11
C ILE A 188 -29.22 -19.47 17.09
N ARG A 189 -29.79 -18.40 16.52
CA ARG A 189 -30.93 -18.47 15.62
C ARG A 189 -30.55 -18.58 14.14
N GLY A 190 -29.27 -18.77 13.83
CA GLY A 190 -28.79 -19.02 12.47
C GLY A 190 -28.90 -17.80 11.54
N ALA A 191 -28.71 -16.59 12.06
CA ALA A 191 -28.65 -15.39 11.23
C ALA A 191 -27.40 -15.43 10.31
N PRO A 192 -27.50 -14.94 9.06
CA PRO A 192 -26.38 -14.95 8.11
C PRO A 192 -25.36 -13.85 8.45
N LEU A 193 -24.61 -14.02 9.54
CA LEU A 193 -23.67 -13.00 10.06
C LEU A 193 -22.59 -12.58 9.05
N GLY A 194 -22.20 -13.47 8.13
CA GLY A 194 -21.31 -13.11 7.02
C GLY A 194 -21.90 -12.04 6.11
N ASN A 195 -23.18 -12.17 5.74
CA ASN A 195 -23.89 -11.18 4.92
C ASN A 195 -24.03 -9.86 5.68
N VAL A 196 -24.29 -9.92 6.98
CA VAL A 196 -24.37 -8.73 7.85
C VAL A 196 -23.05 -7.95 7.83
N ILE A 197 -21.91 -8.63 7.90
CA ILE A 197 -20.59 -8.00 7.81
C ILE A 197 -20.36 -7.40 6.42
N LEU A 198 -20.74 -8.09 5.34
CA LEU A 198 -20.64 -7.57 3.98
C LEU A 198 -21.48 -6.29 3.81
N THR A 199 -22.75 -6.30 4.24
CA THR A 199 -23.62 -5.13 4.20
C THR A 199 -23.08 -3.98 5.06
N ALA A 200 -22.50 -4.27 6.23
CA ALA A 200 -21.86 -3.24 7.05
C ALA A 200 -20.65 -2.61 6.36
N LYS A 201 -19.86 -3.40 5.60
CA LYS A 201 -18.76 -2.86 4.76
C LYS A 201 -19.31 -1.98 3.65
N GLU A 202 -20.34 -2.44 2.94
CA GLU A 202 -20.98 -1.69 1.86
C GLU A 202 -21.55 -0.36 2.35
N ASN A 203 -22.26 -0.36 3.49
CA ASN A 203 -22.75 0.85 4.13
C ASN A 203 -21.61 1.84 4.43
N LEU A 204 -20.50 1.36 4.98
CA LEU A 204 -19.34 2.19 5.29
C LEU A 204 -18.61 2.69 4.04
N GLN A 205 -18.52 1.86 2.99
CA GLN A 205 -17.99 2.28 1.68
C GLN A 205 -18.85 3.39 1.05
N GLN A 206 -20.18 3.29 1.14
CA GLN A 206 -21.08 4.35 0.67
C GLN A 206 -20.91 5.62 1.50
N GLN A 207 -20.76 5.51 2.82
CA GLN A 207 -20.45 6.67 3.68
C GLN A 207 -19.14 7.33 3.28
N MET A 208 -18.07 6.56 3.02
CA MET A 208 -16.79 7.10 2.55
C MET A 208 -16.91 7.88 1.24
N LEU A 209 -17.80 7.44 0.33
CA LEU A 209 -18.08 8.15 -0.94
C LEU A 209 -18.82 9.46 -0.69
N VAL A 210 -19.86 9.46 0.15
CA VAL A 210 -20.69 10.64 0.45
C VAL A 210 -19.91 11.69 1.24
N ASP A 211 -19.14 11.26 2.23
CA ASP A 211 -18.35 12.14 3.10
C ASP A 211 -17.07 12.63 2.42
N GLY A 212 -16.70 12.05 1.27
CA GLY A 212 -15.48 12.41 0.55
C GLY A 212 -14.21 12.13 1.34
N GLU A 213 -14.17 11.05 2.12
CA GLU A 213 -13.04 10.68 3.01
C GLU A 213 -11.81 10.15 2.22
N LYS A 214 -11.51 10.69 1.04
CA LYS A 214 -10.27 10.37 0.30
C LYS A 214 -9.07 10.97 1.03
N PRO A 215 -7.91 10.29 1.03
CA PRO A 215 -6.69 10.94 1.47
C PRO A 215 -6.42 12.13 0.54
N THR A 216 -5.89 13.22 1.08
CA THR A 216 -5.50 14.38 0.28
C THR A 216 -4.36 13.99 -0.68
N MET A 217 -4.30 14.60 -1.86
CA MET A 217 -3.19 14.34 -2.80
C MET A 217 -1.83 14.65 -2.15
N GLU A 218 -1.74 15.72 -1.36
CA GLU A 218 -0.52 16.09 -0.65
C GLU A 218 -0.05 14.97 0.30
N SER A 219 -0.94 14.43 1.14
CA SER A 219 -0.57 13.35 2.05
C SER A 219 -0.10 12.09 1.31
N VAL A 220 -0.71 11.77 0.17
CA VAL A 220 -0.28 10.64 -0.66
C VAL A 220 1.08 10.91 -1.32
N LEU A 221 1.33 12.09 -1.86
CA LEU A 221 2.62 12.45 -2.48
C LEU A 221 3.76 12.53 -1.46
N ASN A 222 3.45 12.88 -0.21
CA ASN A 222 4.39 12.86 0.90
C ASN A 222 4.69 11.44 1.36
N ALA A 223 3.69 10.57 1.45
CA ALA A 223 3.87 9.17 1.83
C ALA A 223 4.48 8.30 0.70
N ASN A 224 4.34 8.73 -0.57
CA ASN A 224 4.74 7.98 -1.75
C ASN A 224 5.46 8.89 -2.76
N SER A 225 6.75 9.12 -2.51
CA SER A 225 7.60 9.97 -3.36
C SER A 225 7.66 9.54 -4.82
N LEU A 226 7.45 8.25 -5.12
CA LEU A 226 7.33 7.72 -6.48
C LEU A 226 6.28 8.46 -7.31
N LEU A 227 5.13 8.77 -6.71
CA LEU A 227 3.99 9.35 -7.43
C LEU A 227 4.17 10.83 -7.76
N ARG A 228 5.25 11.46 -7.30
CA ARG A 228 5.60 12.85 -7.65
C ARG A 228 6.01 13.01 -9.13
N GLY A 229 6.24 11.92 -9.84
CA GLY A 229 6.46 11.94 -11.29
C GLY A 229 5.17 12.07 -12.11
N ILE A 230 4.00 12.02 -11.47
CA ILE A 230 2.69 12.16 -12.12
C ILE A 230 2.23 13.62 -11.98
N ASP A 231 1.67 14.19 -13.04
CA ASP A 231 1.18 15.55 -13.01
C ASP A 231 -0.11 15.68 -12.17
N ASN A 232 -0.42 16.92 -11.75
CA ASN A 232 -1.58 17.18 -10.89
C ASN A 232 -2.93 16.89 -11.58
N ALA A 233 -3.01 17.01 -12.92
CA ALA A 233 -4.25 16.79 -13.67
C ALA A 233 -4.57 15.29 -13.75
N THR A 234 -3.58 14.48 -14.10
CA THR A 234 -3.58 13.02 -14.10
C THR A 234 -3.82 12.48 -12.70
N LEU A 235 -3.18 13.03 -11.66
CA LEU A 235 -3.49 12.71 -10.26
C LEU A 235 -4.95 13.03 -9.92
N GLY A 236 -5.50 14.13 -10.43
CA GLY A 236 -6.93 14.47 -10.35
C GLY A 236 -7.83 13.39 -10.94
N VAL A 237 -7.53 12.94 -12.16
CA VAL A 237 -8.27 11.85 -12.82
C VAL A 237 -8.16 10.54 -12.04
N ILE A 238 -6.96 10.19 -11.57
CA ILE A 238 -6.72 9.02 -10.71
C ILE A 238 -7.58 9.12 -9.45
N TRP A 239 -7.65 10.30 -8.81
CA TRP A 239 -8.44 10.51 -7.61
C TRP A 239 -9.94 10.32 -7.82
N MET A 240 -10.45 10.73 -8.98
CA MET A 240 -11.84 10.52 -9.35
C MET A 240 -12.14 9.03 -9.54
N ALA A 241 -11.19 8.25 -10.07
CA ALA A 241 -11.32 6.81 -10.31
C ALA A 241 -11.16 5.93 -9.06
N LEU A 242 -10.77 6.49 -7.90
CA LEU A 242 -10.65 5.74 -6.65
C LEU A 242 -12.00 5.23 -6.16
N SER A 243 -12.05 3.95 -5.77
CA SER A 243 -13.21 3.33 -5.11
C SER A 243 -12.88 2.94 -3.68
N PRO A 244 -13.82 3.06 -2.72
CA PRO A 244 -13.57 2.70 -1.33
C PRO A 244 -13.47 1.18 -1.15
N LEU A 245 -12.68 0.75 -0.18
CA LEU A 245 -12.55 -0.63 0.26
C LEU A 245 -12.44 -0.67 1.78
N VAL A 246 -13.27 -1.49 2.42
CA VAL A 246 -13.25 -1.72 3.87
C VAL A 246 -12.81 -3.15 4.12
N VAL A 247 -11.75 -3.31 4.90
CA VAL A 247 -11.16 -4.61 5.20
C VAL A 247 -11.14 -4.79 6.72
N CYS A 248 -11.71 -5.88 7.23
CA CYS A 248 -11.80 -6.18 8.65
C CYS A 248 -10.48 -6.73 9.22
N ASP A 249 -10.41 -6.86 10.55
CA ASP A 249 -9.27 -7.53 11.18
C ASP A 249 -9.04 -8.94 10.59
N ARG A 250 -7.76 -9.26 10.33
CA ARG A 250 -7.25 -10.51 9.73
C ARG A 250 -7.71 -10.79 8.30
N GLU A 251 -8.42 -9.88 7.67
CA GLU A 251 -8.85 -10.07 6.29
C GLU A 251 -7.72 -9.72 5.31
N LEU A 252 -7.62 -10.53 4.26
CA LEU A 252 -6.62 -10.39 3.19
C LEU A 252 -6.99 -9.22 2.28
N VAL A 253 -6.10 -8.24 2.16
CA VAL A 253 -6.20 -7.14 1.20
C VAL A 253 -5.75 -7.61 -0.18
N CYS A 254 -4.58 -8.27 -0.24
CA CYS A 254 -4.07 -8.92 -1.44
C CYS A 254 -3.12 -10.06 -1.07
N SER A 255 -3.07 -11.11 -1.89
CA SER A 255 -2.20 -12.27 -1.70
C SER A 255 -0.71 -11.90 -1.80
N ASP A 256 -0.37 -10.91 -2.63
CA ASP A 256 0.98 -10.42 -2.78
C ASP A 256 0.99 -8.96 -3.26
N VAL A 257 1.65 -8.08 -2.50
CA VAL A 257 1.78 -6.66 -2.87
C VAL A 257 2.73 -6.45 -4.05
N LEU A 258 3.65 -7.38 -4.32
CA LEU A 258 4.62 -7.25 -5.40
C LEU A 258 3.94 -7.42 -6.77
N THR A 259 2.95 -8.31 -6.82
CA THR A 259 2.19 -8.65 -8.03
C THR A 259 0.74 -8.17 -8.02
N SER A 260 0.35 -7.29 -7.09
CA SER A 260 -1.03 -6.80 -6.97
C SER A 260 -1.55 -6.11 -8.24
N GLU A 261 -2.76 -6.48 -8.67
CA GLU A 261 -3.48 -5.80 -9.77
C GLU A 261 -4.21 -4.52 -9.35
N ASN A 262 -4.16 -4.20 -8.05
CA ASN A 262 -4.76 -3.01 -7.48
C ASN A 262 -3.73 -2.24 -6.67
N ILE A 263 -3.83 -0.92 -6.70
CA ILE A 263 -3.10 -0.04 -5.80
C ILE A 263 -4.09 0.46 -4.75
N PHE A 264 -3.69 0.36 -3.48
CA PHE A 264 -4.53 0.74 -2.35
C PHE A 264 -3.88 1.88 -1.59
N PHE A 265 -4.63 2.93 -1.29
CA PHE A 265 -4.22 4.06 -0.47
C PHE A 265 -4.90 3.98 0.88
N LEU A 266 -4.12 3.95 1.96
CA LEU A 266 -4.66 3.85 3.32
C LEU A 266 -5.28 5.19 3.75
N GLN A 267 -6.57 5.20 4.04
CA GLN A 267 -7.24 6.32 4.70
C GLN A 267 -7.11 6.21 6.22
N SER A 268 -7.36 5.03 6.79
CA SER A 268 -7.16 4.79 8.21
C SER A 268 -7.04 3.30 8.46
N GLY A 269 -6.38 2.88 9.53
CA GLY A 269 -6.24 1.46 9.85
C GLY A 269 -4.79 1.05 10.07
N CYS A 270 -4.52 -0.23 9.88
CA CYS A 270 -3.16 -0.78 9.88
C CYS A 270 -3.13 -2.10 9.11
N ILE A 271 -2.24 -2.16 8.12
CA ILE A 271 -2.08 -3.32 7.23
C ILE A 271 -0.67 -3.86 7.41
N ARG A 272 -0.58 -5.15 7.71
CA ARG A 272 0.68 -5.88 7.78
C ARG A 272 1.00 -6.44 6.41
N VAL A 273 2.25 -6.26 5.97
CA VAL A 273 2.77 -6.78 4.70
C VAL A 273 3.86 -7.79 5.01
N GLY A 274 3.73 -9.02 4.50
CA GLY A 274 4.65 -10.14 4.74
C GLY A 274 4.10 -11.20 5.71
N HIS A 275 4.88 -12.26 5.95
CA HIS A 275 4.53 -13.36 6.87
C HIS A 275 5.18 -13.19 8.24
N ASP A 276 4.44 -13.53 9.31
CA ASP A 276 4.98 -13.49 10.66
C ASP A 276 6.23 -14.38 10.78
N GLY A 277 7.27 -13.85 11.43
CA GLY A 277 8.58 -14.52 11.55
C GLY A 277 9.53 -14.27 10.37
N CYS A 278 9.11 -13.56 9.31
CA CYS A 278 10.01 -13.12 8.25
C CYS A 278 10.66 -11.76 8.60
N ALA A 279 11.93 -11.58 8.23
CA ALA A 279 12.64 -10.31 8.42
C ALA A 279 12.02 -9.14 7.63
N SER A 280 11.17 -9.41 6.64
CA SER A 280 10.54 -8.44 5.74
C SER A 280 9.14 -7.98 6.16
N VAL A 281 8.67 -8.33 7.37
CA VAL A 281 7.37 -7.84 7.86
C VAL A 281 7.41 -6.34 8.05
N SER A 282 6.46 -5.64 7.44
CA SER A 282 6.27 -4.21 7.61
C SER A 282 4.81 -3.88 7.90
N TYR A 283 4.57 -2.73 8.54
CA TYR A 283 3.24 -2.24 8.86
C TYR A 283 2.98 -0.92 8.15
N VAL A 284 1.89 -0.87 7.40
CA VAL A 284 1.37 0.33 6.75
C VAL A 284 0.25 0.88 7.61
N ASN A 285 0.58 1.95 8.34
CA ASN A 285 -0.33 2.65 9.26
C ASN A 285 -0.37 4.17 9.02
N THR A 286 0.35 4.65 8.00
CA THR A 286 0.44 6.08 7.66
C THR A 286 -0.66 6.46 6.69
N HIS A 287 -1.39 7.55 6.99
CA HIS A 287 -2.40 8.13 6.10
C HIS A 287 -1.81 8.43 4.72
N GLY A 288 -2.53 8.04 3.67
CA GLY A 288 -2.12 8.21 2.28
C GLY A 288 -1.04 7.23 1.77
N LYS A 289 -0.44 6.40 2.63
CA LYS A 289 0.56 5.42 2.19
C LYS A 289 -0.08 4.38 1.27
N ALA A 290 0.60 4.06 0.18
CA ALA A 290 0.10 3.15 -0.83
C ALA A 290 0.68 1.73 -0.68
N LEU A 291 -0.13 0.74 -1.05
CA LEU A 291 0.20 -0.68 -1.19
C LEU A 291 0.03 -1.06 -2.67
N GLY A 292 0.81 -2.04 -3.14
CA GLY A 292 0.70 -2.54 -4.51
C GLY A 292 1.39 -1.68 -5.58
N LEU A 293 2.12 -0.63 -5.19
CA LEU A 293 2.86 0.21 -6.14
C LEU A 293 4.00 -0.54 -6.86
N HIS A 294 4.48 -1.65 -6.31
CA HIS A 294 5.62 -2.39 -6.87
C HIS A 294 5.37 -2.87 -8.30
N ARG A 295 4.15 -3.35 -8.60
CA ARG A 295 3.79 -3.78 -9.96
C ARG A 295 3.70 -2.61 -10.94
N PHE A 296 3.36 -1.41 -10.47
CA PHE A 296 3.40 -0.18 -11.27
C PHE A 296 4.84 0.28 -11.52
N MET A 297 5.63 0.39 -10.45
CA MET A 297 7.04 0.72 -10.49
C MET A 297 7.79 0.07 -9.31
N PRO A 298 8.78 -0.80 -9.57
CA PRO A 298 9.58 -1.38 -8.51
C PRO A 298 10.42 -0.29 -7.82
N THR A 299 10.35 -0.21 -6.49
CA THR A 299 11.11 0.77 -5.67
C THR A 299 12.12 0.11 -4.73
N GLU A 300 12.16 -1.21 -4.74
CA GLU A 300 13.05 -2.05 -3.95
C GLU A 300 13.40 -3.30 -4.75
N LEU A 301 14.50 -3.97 -4.40
CA LEU A 301 14.89 -5.22 -5.03
C LEU A 301 14.32 -6.39 -4.26
N VAL A 302 13.56 -7.25 -4.96
CA VAL A 302 13.06 -8.50 -4.41
C VAL A 302 14.23 -9.51 -4.35
N LEU A 303 14.41 -10.15 -3.19
CA LEU A 303 15.59 -10.98 -2.95
C LEU A 303 15.46 -12.37 -3.59
N SER A 304 14.23 -12.86 -3.77
CA SER A 304 13.90 -14.13 -4.41
C SER A 304 12.73 -13.97 -5.38
N SER A 305 12.75 -14.70 -6.50
CA SER A 305 11.61 -14.75 -7.43
C SER A 305 10.35 -15.39 -6.84
N GLU A 306 10.49 -16.13 -5.74
CA GLU A 306 9.38 -16.78 -5.03
C GLU A 306 8.92 -15.97 -3.80
N GLU A 307 9.51 -14.80 -3.56
CA GLU A 307 9.15 -13.98 -2.42
C GLU A 307 7.72 -13.45 -2.57
N GLN A 308 6.83 -13.87 -1.66
CA GLN A 308 5.46 -13.36 -1.58
C GLN A 308 5.28 -12.47 -0.35
N ARG A 309 4.61 -11.34 -0.53
CA ARG A 309 4.34 -10.38 0.53
C ARG A 309 2.85 -10.14 0.65
N PRO A 310 2.08 -11.02 1.34
CA PRO A 310 0.65 -10.82 1.52
C PRO A 310 0.39 -9.57 2.35
N ALA A 311 -0.68 -8.84 2.00
CA ALA A 311 -1.17 -7.72 2.78
C ALA A 311 -2.42 -8.14 3.55
N VAL A 312 -2.36 -8.09 4.88
CA VAL A 312 -3.45 -8.49 5.78
C VAL A 312 -3.74 -7.36 6.75
N ALA A 313 -5.01 -7.01 6.91
CA ALA A 313 -5.42 -6.02 7.88
C ALA A 313 -5.23 -6.55 9.31
N THR A 314 -4.70 -5.70 10.20
CA THR A 314 -4.49 -6.01 11.65
C THR A 314 -5.55 -5.40 12.56
N LYS A 315 -6.41 -4.58 11.95
CA LYS A 315 -7.62 -3.96 12.48
C LYS A 315 -8.41 -3.49 11.26
N ILE A 316 -9.68 -3.14 11.44
CA ILE A 316 -10.44 -2.62 10.30
C ILE A 316 -9.69 -1.43 9.70
N SER A 317 -9.57 -1.47 8.39
CA SER A 317 -8.81 -0.52 7.61
C SER A 317 -9.70 -0.01 6.48
N LEU A 318 -9.72 1.32 6.35
CA LEU A 318 -10.40 2.04 5.28
C LEU A 318 -9.35 2.37 4.21
N LEU A 319 -9.61 1.91 3.01
CA LEU A 319 -8.72 2.00 1.86
C LEU A 319 -9.45 2.63 0.68
N TRP A 320 -8.68 3.27 -0.19
CA TRP A 320 -9.13 3.65 -1.52
C TRP A 320 -8.33 2.88 -2.55
N ARG A 321 -9.00 2.20 -3.47
CA ARG A 321 -8.38 1.34 -4.47
C ARG A 321 -8.54 1.88 -5.88
N ILE A 322 -7.52 1.67 -6.70
CA ILE A 322 -7.57 1.83 -8.16
C ILE A 322 -6.98 0.58 -8.83
N PRO A 323 -7.64 0.02 -9.85
CA PRO A 323 -7.05 -1.06 -10.65
C PRO A 323 -5.81 -0.56 -11.40
N LEU A 324 -4.74 -1.35 -11.41
CA LEU A 324 -3.49 -1.01 -12.10
C LEU A 324 -3.72 -0.73 -13.59
N LYS A 325 -4.62 -1.47 -14.24
CA LYS A 325 -4.98 -1.25 -15.66
C LYS A 325 -5.53 0.15 -15.90
N VAL A 326 -6.35 0.67 -14.97
CA VAL A 326 -6.89 2.04 -15.04
C VAL A 326 -5.77 3.05 -14.85
N LEU A 327 -4.90 2.85 -13.84
CA LEU A 327 -3.75 3.73 -13.62
C LEU A 327 -2.86 3.81 -14.88
N MET A 328 -2.49 2.66 -15.46
CA MET A 328 -1.62 2.58 -16.63
C MET A 328 -2.25 3.16 -17.91
N HIS A 329 -3.57 3.31 -17.95
CA HIS A 329 -4.29 3.93 -19.07
C HIS A 329 -4.27 5.46 -19.00
N VAL A 330 -4.30 6.02 -17.80
CA VAL A 330 -4.32 7.48 -17.60
C VAL A 330 -2.91 8.06 -17.57
N VAL A 331 -1.94 7.35 -17.00
CA VAL A 331 -0.54 7.84 -16.89
C VAL A 331 0.14 7.85 -18.26
N SER A 332 0.62 9.02 -18.67
CA SER A 332 1.37 9.18 -19.91
C SER A 332 2.75 8.51 -19.84
N LEU A 333 3.36 8.27 -21.01
CA LEU A 333 4.72 7.72 -21.05
C LEU A 333 5.75 8.66 -20.40
N GLY A 334 5.54 9.98 -20.49
CA GLY A 334 6.42 10.98 -19.87
C GLY A 334 6.37 10.91 -18.34
N GLU A 335 5.17 10.87 -17.77
CA GLU A 335 4.97 10.72 -16.31
C GLU A 335 5.47 9.38 -15.80
N TRP A 336 5.24 8.29 -16.56
CA TRP A 336 5.77 6.98 -16.21
C TRP A 336 7.30 7.00 -16.14
N ARG A 337 7.98 7.65 -17.10
CA ARG A 337 9.44 7.82 -17.08
C ARG A 337 9.91 8.67 -15.89
N ALA A 338 9.18 9.72 -15.54
CA ALA A 338 9.50 10.53 -14.35
C ALA A 338 9.36 9.69 -13.05
N CYS A 339 8.32 8.85 -12.97
CA CYS A 339 8.18 7.88 -11.87
C CYS A 339 9.32 6.86 -11.85
N ALA A 340 9.74 6.34 -13.01
CA ALA A 340 10.86 5.41 -13.13
C ALA A 340 12.18 6.03 -12.63
N GLN A 341 12.44 7.31 -12.96
CA GLN A 341 13.59 8.04 -12.43
C GLN A 341 13.52 8.22 -10.91
N ALA A 342 12.34 8.52 -10.36
CA ALA A 342 12.14 8.58 -8.91
C ALA A 342 12.38 7.22 -8.25
N ALA A 343 11.93 6.12 -8.88
CA ALA A 343 12.15 4.76 -8.40
C ALA A 343 13.63 4.39 -8.38
N CYS A 344 14.41 4.75 -9.41
CA CYS A 344 15.86 4.51 -9.43
C CYS A 344 16.58 5.14 -8.22
N LYS A 345 16.10 6.29 -7.71
CA LYS A 345 16.67 6.95 -6.52
C LYS A 345 16.32 6.25 -5.20
N LEU A 346 15.24 5.45 -5.18
CA LEU A 346 14.79 4.70 -4.01
C LEU A 346 15.47 3.34 -3.91
N ILE A 347 15.79 2.73 -5.05
CA ILE A 347 16.47 1.44 -5.10
C ILE A 347 17.94 1.61 -4.68
N ARG A 348 18.31 0.96 -3.58
CA ARG A 348 19.70 0.88 -3.14
C ARG A 348 20.35 -0.37 -3.70
N ILE A 349 21.25 -0.19 -4.67
CA ILE A 349 22.08 -1.27 -5.21
C ILE A 349 23.55 -0.85 -5.21
N THR A 350 24.41 -1.79 -4.83
CA THR A 350 25.87 -1.64 -4.97
C THR A 350 26.36 -2.71 -5.93
N VAL A 351 26.91 -2.29 -7.08
CA VAL A 351 27.52 -3.20 -8.03
C VAL A 351 28.90 -3.58 -7.51
N LYS A 352 29.11 -4.85 -7.21
CA LYS A 352 30.43 -5.34 -6.78
C LYS A 352 31.23 -5.81 -8.01
N PRO A 353 32.55 -5.56 -8.08
CA PRO A 353 33.40 -6.03 -9.18
C PRO A 353 33.25 -7.53 -9.48
N VAL A 354 33.04 -8.33 -8.43
CA VAL A 354 32.83 -9.79 -8.51
C VAL A 354 31.60 -10.16 -9.36
N MET A 355 30.57 -9.31 -9.43
CA MET A 355 29.41 -9.54 -10.30
C MET A 355 29.80 -9.44 -11.77
N LEU A 356 30.58 -8.41 -12.13
CA LEU A 356 31.06 -8.21 -13.50
C LEU A 356 32.05 -9.29 -13.92
N LYS A 357 32.86 -9.80 -12.98
CA LYS A 357 33.82 -10.89 -13.26
C LYS A 357 33.16 -12.20 -13.72
N LYS A 358 31.87 -12.40 -13.43
CA LYS A 358 31.09 -13.56 -13.92
C LYS A 358 30.75 -13.46 -15.41
N ILE A 359 30.87 -12.29 -16.00
CA ILE A 359 30.61 -12.06 -17.42
C ILE A 359 31.86 -12.50 -18.19
N ALA A 360 31.71 -13.47 -19.09
CA ALA A 360 32.85 -14.13 -19.75
C ALA A 360 33.84 -13.14 -20.38
N VAL A 361 33.35 -12.13 -21.11
CA VAL A 361 34.20 -11.13 -21.78
C VAL A 361 34.90 -10.17 -20.81
N LEU A 362 34.43 -10.05 -19.56
CA LEU A 362 35.03 -9.21 -18.52
C LEU A 362 35.86 -10.02 -17.51
N SER A 363 35.86 -11.35 -17.61
CA SER A 363 36.45 -12.25 -16.61
C SER A 363 37.97 -12.09 -16.45
N SER A 364 38.65 -11.68 -17.53
CA SER A 364 40.09 -11.42 -17.58
C SER A 364 40.49 -10.03 -17.07
N PHE A 365 39.53 -9.16 -16.73
CA PHE A 365 39.84 -7.78 -16.36
C PHE A 365 40.32 -7.71 -14.92
N THR A 366 41.16 -6.72 -14.62
CA THR A 366 41.65 -6.48 -13.26
C THR A 366 40.51 -6.02 -12.35
N SER A 367 40.62 -6.31 -11.06
CA SER A 367 39.63 -5.88 -10.06
C SER A 367 39.43 -4.36 -10.03
N GLU A 368 40.47 -3.59 -10.36
CA GLU A 368 40.44 -2.14 -10.45
C GLU A 368 39.60 -1.66 -11.64
N MET A 369 39.83 -2.21 -12.84
CA MET A 369 39.00 -1.90 -14.03
C MET A 369 37.53 -2.29 -13.80
N LEU A 370 37.29 -3.47 -13.22
CA LEU A 370 35.92 -3.89 -12.87
C LEU A 370 35.30 -2.99 -11.79
N GLY A 371 36.11 -2.42 -10.90
CA GLY A 371 35.69 -1.40 -9.93
C GLY A 371 35.21 -0.11 -10.60
N GLU A 372 35.96 0.39 -11.58
CA GLU A 372 35.56 1.58 -12.34
C GLU A 372 34.32 1.32 -13.19
N LEU A 373 34.25 0.19 -13.90
CA LEU A 373 33.04 -0.19 -14.64
C LEU A 373 31.81 -0.32 -13.74
N ALA A 374 31.98 -0.89 -12.53
CA ALA A 374 30.91 -1.03 -11.57
C ALA A 374 30.35 0.32 -11.07
N LYS A 375 31.22 1.32 -10.90
CA LYS A 375 30.81 2.69 -10.52
C LYS A 375 30.04 3.41 -11.63
N LEU A 376 30.32 3.06 -12.88
CA LEU A 376 29.71 3.71 -14.06
C LEU A 376 28.41 3.04 -14.50
N MET A 377 28.04 1.89 -13.92
CA MET A 377 26.76 1.27 -14.21
C MET A 377 25.60 2.13 -13.72
N GLN A 378 24.61 2.32 -14.58
CA GLN A 378 23.40 3.07 -14.27
C GLN A 378 22.22 2.15 -14.04
N LEU A 379 21.43 2.45 -13.02
CA LEU A 379 20.18 1.76 -12.78
C LEU A 379 19.09 2.31 -13.71
N ARG A 380 18.40 1.43 -14.42
CA ARG A 380 17.28 1.75 -15.30
C ARG A 380 16.09 0.87 -14.98
N VAL A 381 14.92 1.49 -14.79
CA VAL A 381 13.65 0.77 -14.75
C VAL A 381 13.03 0.82 -16.15
N VAL A 382 12.56 -0.32 -16.63
CA VAL A 382 12.01 -0.49 -17.99
C VAL A 382 10.60 -1.02 -17.92
N ARG A 383 9.78 -0.61 -18.89
CA ARG A 383 8.36 -1.00 -18.92
C ARG A 383 8.20 -2.37 -19.57
N SER A 384 7.20 -3.12 -19.13
CA SER A 384 6.74 -4.31 -19.86
C SER A 384 6.48 -4.00 -21.34
N GLY A 385 7.01 -4.83 -22.23
CA GLY A 385 6.92 -4.70 -23.69
C GLY A 385 7.99 -3.79 -24.31
N GLU A 386 8.82 -3.11 -23.52
CA GLU A 386 9.90 -2.27 -24.05
C GLU A 386 10.99 -3.12 -24.70
N CYS A 387 11.36 -2.77 -25.93
CA CYS A 387 12.52 -3.34 -26.60
C CYS A 387 13.80 -2.69 -26.04
N LEU A 388 14.69 -3.52 -25.50
CA LEU A 388 15.89 -3.10 -24.80
C LEU A 388 17.12 -3.10 -25.70
N LEU A 389 17.21 -4.11 -26.58
CA LEU A 389 18.28 -4.31 -27.57
C LEU A 389 17.64 -4.88 -28.84
N GLU A 390 17.98 -4.29 -29.99
CA GLU A 390 17.44 -4.69 -31.29
C GLU A 390 18.28 -5.77 -31.98
N LYS A 391 17.63 -6.65 -32.74
CA LYS A 391 18.31 -7.68 -33.55
C LYS A 391 18.96 -7.03 -34.77
N GLY A 392 20.17 -7.45 -35.12
CA GLY A 392 20.88 -6.97 -36.32
C GLY A 392 21.64 -5.66 -36.12
N GLU A 393 21.39 -4.95 -35.02
CA GLU A 393 22.10 -3.71 -34.67
C GLU A 393 23.26 -3.97 -33.71
N ILE A 394 24.28 -3.11 -33.77
CA ILE A 394 25.33 -3.07 -32.76
C ILE A 394 24.77 -2.37 -31.52
N PRO A 395 24.72 -3.03 -30.36
CA PRO A 395 24.09 -2.46 -29.18
C PRO A 395 24.89 -1.26 -28.68
N GLN A 396 24.20 -0.18 -28.32
CA GLN A 396 24.82 1.01 -27.72
C GLN A 396 24.94 0.92 -26.19
N GLN A 397 24.41 -0.15 -25.60
CA GLN A 397 24.42 -0.39 -24.17
C GLN A 397 24.50 -1.90 -23.90
N ALA A 398 25.21 -2.28 -22.86
CA ALA A 398 25.17 -3.61 -22.28
C ALA A 398 24.36 -3.58 -20.99
N MET A 399 23.73 -4.69 -20.60
CA MET A 399 22.83 -4.71 -19.45
C MET A 399 22.92 -5.98 -18.62
N ILE A 400 22.55 -5.87 -17.34
CA ILE A 400 22.40 -6.96 -16.39
C ILE A 400 21.00 -6.86 -15.79
N VAL A 401 20.24 -7.94 -15.84
CA VAL A 401 18.92 -8.02 -15.20
C VAL A 401 19.09 -8.10 -13.69
N VAL A 402 18.50 -7.17 -12.94
CA VAL A 402 18.58 -7.14 -11.47
C VAL A 402 17.28 -7.63 -10.84
N ALA A 403 16.15 -7.23 -11.39
CA ALA A 403 14.82 -7.67 -10.97
C ALA A 403 13.88 -7.68 -12.19
N GLY A 404 12.86 -8.54 -12.13
CA GLY A 404 11.95 -8.78 -13.24
C GLY A 404 12.45 -9.82 -14.24
N ALA A 405 11.78 -9.91 -15.38
CA ALA A 405 12.01 -10.88 -16.44
C ALA A 405 12.07 -10.20 -17.82
N CYS A 406 13.11 -10.53 -18.58
CA CYS A 406 13.24 -10.18 -20.00
C CYS A 406 13.33 -11.46 -20.83
N HIS A 407 13.17 -11.37 -22.15
CA HIS A 407 13.33 -12.50 -23.05
C HIS A 407 14.24 -12.16 -24.23
N LEU A 408 15.03 -13.15 -24.65
CA LEU A 408 15.74 -13.17 -25.94
C LEU A 408 14.82 -13.77 -27.00
N VAL A 409 14.59 -13.04 -28.08
CA VAL A 409 13.71 -13.42 -29.19
C VAL A 409 14.52 -13.49 -30.49
N GLY A 410 14.47 -14.64 -31.18
CA GLY A 410 15.25 -14.90 -32.39
C GLY A 410 14.57 -14.56 -33.73
N GLY A 411 13.27 -14.25 -33.73
CA GLY A 411 12.47 -14.01 -34.95
C GLY A 411 12.32 -12.54 -35.35
N ALA A 412 12.03 -12.29 -36.63
CA ALA A 412 11.78 -10.95 -37.21
C ALA A 412 10.31 -10.50 -37.13
N SER A 413 9.49 -11.15 -36.29
CA SER A 413 8.08 -10.78 -36.14
C SER A 413 7.95 -9.62 -35.17
N ASP A 414 7.43 -8.50 -35.64
CA ASP A 414 7.12 -7.32 -34.81
C ASP A 414 5.93 -7.53 -33.87
N ASP A 415 5.13 -8.58 -34.09
CA ASP A 415 4.02 -8.93 -33.20
C ASP A 415 4.44 -9.93 -32.11
N TRP A 416 4.34 -9.48 -30.85
CA TRP A 416 4.37 -10.33 -29.66
C TRP A 416 3.06 -11.12 -29.58
N THR A 417 3.01 -12.30 -30.22
CA THR A 417 1.90 -13.25 -30.14
C THR A 417 2.17 -14.31 -29.06
N SER A 418 1.14 -15.04 -28.64
CA SER A 418 1.27 -16.19 -27.73
C SER A 418 2.20 -17.28 -28.27
N THR A 419 2.47 -17.29 -29.57
CA THR A 419 3.36 -18.23 -30.26
C THR A 419 4.84 -17.86 -30.14
N THR A 420 5.19 -16.55 -30.15
CA THR A 420 6.58 -16.08 -29.96
C THR A 420 7.09 -16.26 -28.52
N ALA A 421 6.18 -16.35 -27.54
CA ALA A 421 6.53 -16.66 -26.15
C ALA A 421 7.08 -18.10 -25.96
N LYS A 422 6.75 -19.05 -26.85
CA LYS A 422 7.19 -20.46 -26.73
C LYS A 422 8.63 -20.71 -27.20
N THR A 423 9.21 -19.82 -28.01
CA THR A 423 10.58 -19.94 -28.55
C THR A 423 11.56 -18.95 -27.93
N ALA A 424 11.10 -18.12 -26.99
CA ALA A 424 11.90 -17.09 -26.35
C ALA A 424 12.69 -17.64 -25.15
N LYS A 425 13.98 -17.32 -25.05
CA LYS A 425 14.81 -17.72 -23.92
C LYS A 425 14.67 -16.70 -22.78
N PRO A 426 14.26 -17.11 -21.57
CA PRO A 426 14.10 -16.17 -20.45
C PRO A 426 15.45 -15.68 -19.95
N LEU A 427 15.50 -14.40 -19.63
CA LEU A 427 16.59 -13.72 -18.94
C LEU A 427 16.09 -13.32 -17.55
N THR A 428 16.65 -13.96 -16.54
CA THR A 428 16.32 -13.72 -15.13
C THR A 428 17.44 -12.95 -14.43
N ARG A 429 17.21 -12.59 -13.16
CA ARG A 429 18.20 -11.92 -12.31
C ARG A 429 19.61 -12.50 -12.44
N GLY A 430 20.57 -11.61 -12.68
CA GLY A 430 22.00 -11.92 -12.83
C GLY A 430 22.44 -12.20 -14.28
N HIS A 431 21.51 -12.43 -15.22
CA HIS A 431 21.88 -12.58 -16.63
C HIS A 431 22.39 -11.25 -17.19
N SER A 432 23.48 -11.32 -17.94
CA SER A 432 24.10 -10.21 -18.66
C SER A 432 23.95 -10.37 -20.16
N VAL A 433 23.67 -9.29 -20.89
CA VAL A 433 23.50 -9.30 -22.35
C VAL A 433 24.14 -8.05 -22.97
N GLY A 434 24.67 -8.18 -24.19
CA GLY A 434 25.19 -7.06 -25.00
C GLY A 434 26.64 -6.68 -24.70
N PHE A 435 27.28 -7.26 -23.68
CA PHE A 435 28.68 -6.93 -23.32
C PHE A 435 29.68 -7.35 -24.40
N GLU A 436 29.57 -8.57 -24.94
CA GLU A 436 30.48 -9.04 -26.00
C GLU A 436 30.29 -8.22 -27.28
N GLU A 437 29.03 -7.98 -27.66
CA GLU A 437 28.65 -7.23 -28.86
C GLU A 437 29.10 -5.76 -28.76
N CYS A 438 28.96 -5.11 -27.61
CA CYS A 438 29.45 -3.75 -27.37
C CYS A 438 30.98 -3.63 -27.55
N ILE A 439 31.73 -4.60 -27.03
CA ILE A 439 33.21 -4.63 -27.06
C ILE A 439 33.73 -5.00 -28.44
N SER A 440 33.17 -6.05 -29.05
CA SER A 440 33.61 -6.56 -30.35
C SER A 440 33.04 -5.78 -31.55
N GLY A 441 32.00 -4.97 -31.34
CA GLY A 441 31.28 -4.28 -32.41
C GLY A 441 30.43 -5.19 -33.29
N LYS A 442 30.11 -6.41 -32.82
CA LYS A 442 29.21 -7.33 -33.54
C LYS A 442 27.75 -6.91 -33.36
N SER A 443 26.92 -7.24 -34.35
CA SER A 443 25.48 -7.08 -34.26
C SER A 443 24.84 -8.12 -33.34
N MET A 444 23.77 -7.73 -32.63
CA MET A 444 22.96 -8.64 -31.81
C MET A 444 22.29 -9.72 -32.66
N GLY A 445 22.47 -10.99 -32.28
CA GLY A 445 21.77 -12.11 -32.94
C GLY A 445 20.29 -12.23 -32.56
N HIS A 446 19.87 -11.61 -31.46
CA HIS A 446 18.53 -11.70 -30.88
C HIS A 446 18.06 -10.34 -30.38
N ARG A 447 16.75 -10.08 -30.43
CA ARG A 447 16.12 -8.93 -29.78
C ARG A 447 15.95 -9.24 -28.29
N VAL A 448 16.07 -8.24 -27.42
CA VAL A 448 15.70 -8.36 -26.01
C VAL A 448 14.50 -7.50 -25.68
N ILE A 449 13.45 -8.10 -25.10
CA ILE A 449 12.21 -7.42 -24.73
C ILE A 449 11.93 -7.63 -23.24
N SER A 450 11.50 -6.59 -22.54
CA SER A 450 11.03 -6.71 -21.15
C SER A 450 9.64 -7.33 -21.09
N CYS A 451 9.39 -8.28 -20.18
CA CYS A 451 8.07 -8.93 -20.06
C CYS A 451 7.27 -8.50 -18.85
N ASP A 452 7.93 -7.93 -17.87
CA ASP A 452 7.34 -7.18 -16.78
C ASP A 452 8.01 -5.80 -16.67
N ASN A 453 7.59 -5.02 -15.68
CA ASN A 453 8.34 -3.83 -15.31
C ASN A 453 9.62 -4.30 -14.60
N SER A 454 10.76 -4.22 -15.29
CA SER A 454 12.04 -4.78 -14.89
C SER A 454 13.01 -3.69 -14.40
N VAL A 455 13.98 -4.10 -13.57
CA VAL A 455 15.08 -3.26 -13.12
C VAL A 455 16.39 -3.80 -13.69
N LEU A 456 17.12 -2.95 -14.40
CA LEU A 456 18.35 -3.28 -15.11
C LEU A 456 19.51 -2.44 -14.60
N LEU A 457 20.70 -3.00 -14.58
CA LEU A 457 21.94 -2.23 -14.58
C LEU A 457 22.42 -2.14 -16.03
N VAL A 458 22.70 -0.93 -16.48
CA VAL A 458 23.06 -0.62 -17.86
C VAL A 458 24.41 0.06 -17.88
N LEU A 459 25.21 -0.25 -18.90
CA LEU A 459 26.48 0.39 -19.15
C LEU A 459 26.58 0.74 -20.64
N GLU A 460 26.77 2.02 -20.94
CA GLU A 460 26.86 2.49 -22.32
C GLU A 460 28.15 2.03 -23.01
N ARG A 461 28.07 1.80 -24.32
CA ARG A 461 29.18 1.28 -25.13
C ARG A 461 30.38 2.22 -25.16
N ASN A 462 30.14 3.53 -25.32
CA ASN A 462 31.18 4.57 -25.23
C ASN A 462 31.99 4.47 -23.92
N VAL A 463 31.32 4.23 -22.80
CA VAL A 463 31.92 4.09 -21.46
C VAL A 463 32.74 2.81 -21.38
N ILE A 464 32.22 1.69 -21.88
CA ILE A 464 32.94 0.42 -21.95
C ILE A 464 34.24 0.60 -22.75
N LEU A 465 34.15 1.18 -23.95
CA LEU A 465 35.30 1.37 -24.83
C LEU A 465 36.33 2.34 -24.23
N HIS A 466 35.88 3.42 -23.61
CA HIS A 466 36.78 4.38 -22.95
C HIS A 466 37.54 3.73 -21.78
N ALA A 467 36.85 2.93 -20.95
CA ALA A 467 37.49 2.19 -19.87
C ALA A 467 38.54 1.19 -20.39
N LEU A 468 38.29 0.56 -21.54
CA LEU A 468 39.22 -0.36 -22.19
C LEU A 468 40.45 0.32 -22.80
N GLN A 469 40.29 1.55 -23.29
CA GLN A 469 41.40 2.35 -23.84
C GLN A 469 42.35 2.81 -22.73
N ASN A 470 41.82 3.28 -21.61
CA ASN A 470 42.62 3.72 -20.46
C ASN A 470 43.24 2.54 -19.67
N GLY A 471 42.64 1.35 -19.74
CA GLY A 471 43.16 0.12 -19.14
C GLY A 471 44.14 -0.67 -20.01
N GLY A 472 44.49 -0.19 -21.22
CA GLY A 472 45.49 -0.82 -22.10
C GLY A 472 45.05 -2.12 -22.80
N PHE A 473 43.76 -2.46 -22.81
CA PHE A 473 43.27 -3.75 -23.31
C PHE A 473 43.03 -3.75 -24.84
N LEU A 474 42.57 -2.64 -25.43
CA LEU A 474 42.35 -2.54 -26.88
C LEU A 474 43.64 -2.49 -27.70
N THR A 475 44.78 -2.20 -27.06
CA THR A 475 46.12 -2.33 -27.66
C THR A 475 46.59 -3.78 -27.76
N ALA A 476 46.03 -4.72 -26.97
CA ALA A 476 46.41 -6.13 -26.99
C ALA A 476 45.56 -7.00 -27.94
N CYS A 477 44.37 -6.51 -28.36
CA CYS A 477 43.47 -7.23 -29.27
C CYS A 477 43.55 -6.76 -30.73
N ALA A 478 44.48 -5.86 -31.08
CA ALA A 478 44.74 -5.55 -32.48
C ALA A 478 45.28 -6.81 -33.19
N PRO A 479 44.73 -7.22 -34.34
CA PRO A 479 45.27 -8.35 -35.07
C PRO A 479 46.75 -8.09 -35.41
N PRO A 480 47.63 -9.11 -35.36
CA PRO A 480 49.01 -8.94 -35.80
C PRO A 480 48.98 -8.42 -37.23
N LYS A 481 49.65 -7.29 -37.47
CA LYS A 481 49.86 -6.75 -38.81
C LYS A 481 50.44 -7.88 -39.66
N SER A 482 49.68 -8.34 -40.65
CA SER A 482 50.14 -9.37 -41.58
C SER A 482 51.43 -8.92 -42.24
N PRO A 483 52.41 -9.83 -42.44
CA PRO A 483 53.62 -9.49 -43.16
C PRO A 483 53.27 -9.12 -44.60
N LYS A 484 53.81 -7.99 -45.06
CA LYS A 484 53.67 -7.53 -46.46
C LYS A 484 54.16 -8.63 -47.39
N HIS A 485 53.22 -9.29 -48.08
CA HIS A 485 53.55 -10.12 -49.22
C HIS A 485 54.04 -9.23 -50.37
N ILE A 486 55.27 -9.52 -50.78
CA ILE A 486 55.92 -9.11 -52.01
C ILE A 486 55.31 -9.93 -53.18
N LEU A 487 55.33 -9.33 -54.39
CA LEU A 487 54.94 -9.83 -55.73
C LEU A 487 53.49 -9.46 -56.11
N THR A 488 53.17 -8.88 -57.26
CA THR A 488 53.88 -8.69 -58.54
C THR A 488 53.09 -7.70 -59.40
N SER A 489 53.75 -6.94 -60.27
CA SER A 489 53.12 -6.35 -61.46
C SER A 489 53.85 -6.88 -62.71
N PRO A 490 53.12 -7.41 -63.71
CA PRO A 490 53.70 -7.81 -64.98
C PRO A 490 53.77 -6.66 -65.98
N ARG A 491 54.81 -6.74 -66.82
CA ARG A 491 55.13 -5.87 -67.96
C ARG A 491 53.97 -5.71 -68.96
N ALA A 492 53.89 -4.51 -69.55
CA ALA A 492 53.52 -4.34 -70.95
C ALA A 492 54.25 -3.14 -71.59
N HIS A 493 54.91 -3.44 -72.72
CA HIS A 493 55.34 -2.59 -73.85
C HIS A 493 56.41 -1.49 -73.69
N SER A 494 57.60 -1.80 -74.22
CA SER A 494 58.36 -0.86 -75.07
C SER A 494 58.91 -1.62 -76.29
N GLN A 495 58.60 -1.12 -77.48
CA GLN A 495 59.27 -1.49 -78.73
C GLN A 495 60.72 -0.99 -78.73
N LEU A 496 61.64 -1.71 -79.38
CA LEU A 496 62.41 -1.26 -80.56
C LEU A 496 63.66 -2.13 -80.79
N LYS A 497 63.75 -2.61 -82.05
CA LYS A 497 64.90 -3.15 -82.80
C LYS A 497 65.52 -4.48 -82.36
#